data_AF-A0A183KII2-F1
#
_entry.id   AF-A0A183KII2-F1
#
_cell.length_a   1.000
_cell.length_b   1.000
_cell.length_c   1.000
_cell.angle_alpha   90.00
_cell.angle_beta   90.00
_cell.angle_gamma   90.00
#
_symmetry.space_group_name_H-M   'P 1'
#
loop_
_entity.id
_entity.type
_entity.pdbx_description
1 polymer ?
#
loop_
_entity_poly.entity_id
_entity_poly.type
_entity_poly.pdbx_seq_one_letter_code
_entity_poly.pdbx_strand_id
1 'polypeptide(L)'
;MVLEFGLGFIDRLTGAKTTAYTHLEDLADRLNHFISCVIILMLSGVTMANVYFLRPISCTLPTSPDNKFNEFAESVCWVRGTIAIRENDQMPLTDEDWNQLRDKADMSFYQWVPFCLSIQAMLFFIPHIIWQSLATHLLGENLESILDMAYKANTADDYIKRQKFVESAAYQLFRLSCQHYNNHNHPLTKWSKIQQKYSNYSLSSLFIIGKHIGNYISIIYIIIKLLYLMNLIGQLYIIKTLLGYHGNLYHFGNQLILTLKSKHEWIESEFFPRQTYCPIQVRHLGTKNNLFTAICALPVNMFNEKIYIFLWLWILFVTMITIISIMIWLIRFIIKNCQTTYIQHYLVVSIQSQLLDKYFNHSFDCDGCNIQLNDIRIHQFIKKFIKNDGYFLIHMLRDNIGDIITGEILNQWWHMFIDYHKAYINREKQLKQNDNNNNNNKEKQYDYMNITLDNDTILNPNSDQSNGNFV
;
A
#
# COMPACT_ATOMS: atom_id res chain seq x y z
N MET A 1 -20.05 28.42 11.57
CA MET A 1 -18.90 28.44 10.64
C MET A 1 -17.70 27.58 11.08
N VAL A 2 -16.93 27.90 12.14
CA VAL A 2 -15.77 27.04 12.57
C VAL A 2 -16.23 25.69 13.15
N LEU A 3 -17.31 25.69 13.94
CA LEU A 3 -17.91 24.46 14.50
C LEU A 3 -18.59 23.57 13.44
N GLU A 4 -19.14 24.16 12.36
CA GLU A 4 -19.74 23.40 11.25
C GLU A 4 -18.66 22.81 10.32
N PHE A 5 -17.54 23.49 10.13
CA PHE A 5 -16.37 22.90 9.48
C PHE A 5 -15.79 21.73 10.29
N GLY A 6 -15.79 21.84 11.63
CA GLY A 6 -15.39 20.76 12.53
C GLY A 6 -16.30 19.54 12.47
N LEU A 7 -17.63 19.74 12.47
CA LEU A 7 -18.62 18.67 12.34
C LEU A 7 -18.56 18.01 10.96
N GLY A 8 -18.45 18.79 9.87
CA GLY A 8 -18.26 18.25 8.52
C GLY A 8 -16.92 17.52 8.33
N PHE A 9 -15.87 17.93 9.06
CA PHE A 9 -14.59 17.22 9.10
C PHE A 9 -14.69 15.92 9.92
N ILE A 10 -15.41 15.93 11.04
CA ILE A 10 -15.67 14.73 11.85
C ILE A 10 -16.57 13.75 11.09
N ASP A 11 -17.59 14.22 10.38
CA ASP A 11 -18.47 13.40 9.52
C ASP A 11 -17.72 12.85 8.30
N ARG A 12 -16.76 13.62 7.75
CA ARG A 12 -15.80 13.09 6.77
C ARG A 12 -14.79 12.13 7.38
N LEU A 13 -14.44 12.25 8.65
CA LEU A 13 -13.56 11.32 9.36
C LEU A 13 -14.29 10.03 9.77
N THR A 14 -15.58 10.09 10.12
CA THR A 14 -16.42 8.90 10.35
C THR A 14 -16.80 8.24 9.03
N GLY A 15 -17.10 9.03 8.00
CA GLY A 15 -17.17 8.57 6.61
C GLY A 15 -15.85 7.93 6.16
N ALA A 16 -14.71 8.55 6.52
CA ALA A 16 -13.39 7.99 6.30
C ALA A 16 -13.11 6.75 7.16
N LYS A 17 -13.74 6.57 8.33
CA LYS A 17 -13.66 5.31 9.08
C LYS A 17 -14.39 4.20 8.33
N THR A 18 -15.58 4.46 7.77
CA THR A 18 -16.27 3.49 6.92
C THR A 18 -15.49 3.18 5.63
N THR A 19 -14.81 4.15 5.00
CA THR A 19 -13.95 3.89 3.84
C THR A 19 -12.53 3.42 4.20
N ALA A 20 -12.08 3.59 5.45
CA ALA A 20 -10.77 3.09 5.89
C ALA A 20 -10.72 1.56 5.89
N TYR A 21 -11.88 0.90 6.04
CA TYR A 21 -12.02 -0.56 5.97
C TYR A 21 -12.33 -1.08 4.56
N THR A 22 -12.55 -0.20 3.56
CA THR A 22 -12.86 -0.62 2.18
C THR A 22 -11.62 -0.85 1.32
N HIS A 23 -10.44 -0.43 1.79
CA HIS A 23 -9.18 -0.65 1.08
C HIS A 23 -8.39 -1.81 1.70
N LEU A 24 -7.72 -2.60 0.84
CA LEU A 24 -6.86 -3.70 1.29
C LEU A 24 -5.55 -3.16 1.81
N GLU A 25 -5.54 -2.85 3.10
CA GLU A 25 -4.41 -2.22 3.76
C GLU A 25 -4.18 -2.83 5.14
N ASP A 26 -2.90 -2.86 5.54
CA ASP A 26 -2.50 -3.22 6.88
C ASP A 26 -2.49 -1.98 7.78
N LEU A 27 -2.47 -2.17 9.10
CA LEU A 27 -2.38 -1.09 10.08
C LEU A 27 -1.16 -0.18 9.82
N ALA A 28 -0.03 -0.77 9.41
CA ALA A 28 1.16 -0.02 9.05
C ALA A 28 0.94 0.93 7.87
N ASP A 29 0.14 0.54 6.86
CA ASP A 29 -0.12 1.36 5.67
C ASP A 29 -1.05 2.52 6.02
N ARG A 30 -2.07 2.26 6.84
CA ARG A 30 -2.96 3.30 7.40
C ARG A 30 -2.18 4.33 8.22
N LEU A 31 -1.21 3.86 9.00
CA LEU A 31 -0.37 4.74 9.80
C LEU A 31 0.53 5.65 8.93
N ASN A 32 1.01 5.15 7.78
CA ASN A 32 1.74 5.96 6.81
C ASN A 32 0.86 7.01 6.13
N HIS A 33 -0.13 6.60 5.33
CA HIS A 33 -0.79 7.53 4.42
C HIS A 33 -1.89 8.35 5.11
N PHE A 34 -2.61 7.78 6.07
CA PHE A 34 -3.73 8.46 6.72
C PHE A 34 -3.27 9.22 7.95
N ILE A 35 -2.73 8.51 8.94
CA ILE A 35 -2.40 9.14 10.24
C ILE A 35 -1.26 10.15 10.08
N SER A 36 -0.17 9.79 9.38
CA SER A 36 0.96 10.72 9.22
C SER A 36 0.59 11.93 8.35
N CYS A 37 -0.22 11.75 7.30
CA CYS A 37 -0.71 12.87 6.50
C CYS A 37 -1.58 13.83 7.33
N VAL A 38 -2.51 13.31 8.13
CA VAL A 38 -3.37 14.13 9.00
C VAL A 38 -2.53 14.91 10.03
N ILE A 39 -1.54 14.26 10.65
CA ILE A 39 -0.63 14.91 11.61
C ILE A 39 0.16 16.04 10.93
N ILE A 40 0.74 15.78 9.77
CA ILE A 40 1.56 16.79 9.05
C ILE A 40 0.68 17.94 8.55
N LEU A 41 -0.53 17.68 8.05
CA LEU A 41 -1.47 18.72 7.63
C LEU A 41 -1.93 19.58 8.81
N MET A 42 -2.16 18.98 9.98
CA MET A 42 -2.49 19.73 11.19
C MET A 42 -1.32 20.65 11.60
N LEU A 43 -0.09 20.13 11.60
CA LEU A 43 1.11 20.93 11.89
C LEU A 43 1.36 22.02 10.85
N SER A 44 1.09 21.74 9.58
CA SER A 44 1.12 22.72 8.49
C SER A 44 0.13 23.87 8.76
N GLY A 45 -1.11 23.55 9.16
CA GLY A 45 -2.09 24.57 9.52
C GLY A 45 -1.67 25.44 10.71
N VAL A 46 -1.10 24.84 11.76
CA VAL A 46 -0.60 25.56 12.93
C VAL A 46 0.57 26.48 12.57
N THR A 47 1.53 25.99 11.78
CA THR A 47 2.68 26.78 11.33
C THR A 47 2.24 27.90 10.39
N MET A 48 1.30 27.66 9.48
CA MET A 48 0.71 28.69 8.61
C MET A 48 0.07 29.81 9.43
N ALA A 49 -0.69 29.47 10.49
CA ALA A 49 -1.28 30.44 11.41
C ALA A 49 -0.22 31.31 12.09
N ASN A 50 0.83 30.68 12.62
CA ASN A 50 1.93 31.37 13.30
C ASN A 50 2.74 32.27 12.37
N VAL A 51 2.94 31.87 11.11
CA VAL A 51 3.80 32.59 10.17
C VAL A 51 3.09 33.79 9.52
N TYR A 52 1.81 33.64 9.16
CA TYR A 52 1.09 34.66 8.37
C TYR A 52 0.06 35.47 9.14
N PHE A 53 -0.55 34.91 10.19
CA PHE A 53 -1.64 35.57 10.92
C PHE A 53 -1.20 36.15 12.26
N LEU A 54 -0.17 35.57 12.88
CA LEU A 54 0.41 36.06 14.13
C LEU A 54 1.65 36.90 13.83
N ARG A 55 2.21 37.57 14.85
CA ARG A 55 3.46 38.33 14.73
C ARG A 55 4.65 37.36 14.80
N PRO A 56 5.32 37.03 13.68
CA PRO A 56 6.32 35.96 13.65
C PRO A 56 7.67 36.40 14.24
N ILE A 57 7.91 37.71 14.26
CA ILE A 57 9.15 38.36 14.68
C ILE A 57 8.80 39.59 15.51
N SER A 58 9.61 39.88 16.53
CA SER A 58 9.54 41.16 17.25
C SER A 58 10.92 41.79 17.29
N CYS A 59 11.03 43.04 16.85
CA CYS A 59 12.30 43.73 16.68
C CYS A 59 12.36 45.02 17.49
N THR A 60 13.53 45.30 18.06
CA THR A 60 13.82 46.53 18.78
C THR A 60 15.02 47.23 18.14
N LEU A 61 14.86 48.53 17.87
CA LEU A 61 15.97 49.39 17.45
C LEU A 61 16.38 50.32 18.59
N PRO A 62 17.54 50.10 19.24
CA PRO A 62 17.98 50.95 20.34
C PRO A 62 18.36 52.37 19.88
N THR A 63 18.58 52.57 18.58
CA THR A 63 19.09 53.81 17.99
C THR A 63 18.01 54.71 17.37
N SER A 64 16.74 54.29 17.34
CA SER A 64 15.63 55.07 16.78
C SER A 64 14.73 55.62 17.88
N PRO A 65 14.34 56.92 17.84
CA PRO A 65 13.54 57.55 18.90
C PRO A 65 12.04 57.21 18.85
N ASP A 66 11.50 56.73 17.73
CA ASP A 66 10.05 56.53 17.54
C ASP A 66 9.64 55.05 17.50
N ASN A 67 8.67 54.67 18.34
CA ASN A 67 8.10 53.30 18.38
C ASN A 67 7.48 52.85 17.06
N LYS A 68 7.02 53.78 16.20
CA LYS A 68 6.46 53.47 14.87
C LYS A 68 7.50 52.84 13.93
N PHE A 69 8.78 53.09 14.16
CA PHE A 69 9.85 52.54 13.35
C PHE A 69 10.08 51.04 13.60
N ASN A 70 9.67 50.53 14.77
CA ASN A 70 9.79 49.10 15.09
C ASN A 70 8.87 48.24 14.22
N GLU A 71 7.65 48.69 13.91
CA GLU A 71 6.73 47.96 13.02
C GLU A 71 7.25 47.90 11.57
N PHE A 72 7.83 49.00 11.09
CA PHE A 72 8.54 49.01 9.81
C PHE A 72 9.71 48.02 9.82
N ALA A 73 10.54 48.03 10.87
CA ALA A 73 11.65 47.11 11.01
C ALA A 73 11.21 45.65 11.05
N GLU A 74 10.16 45.31 11.80
CA GLU A 74 9.59 43.96 11.86
C GLU A 74 9.21 43.46 10.46
N SER A 75 8.49 44.27 9.67
CA SER A 75 8.09 43.89 8.30
C SER A 75 9.28 43.72 7.34
N VAL A 76 10.25 44.65 7.37
CA VAL A 76 11.43 44.61 6.50
C VAL A 76 12.32 43.44 6.85
N CYS A 77 12.56 43.20 8.13
CA CYS A 77 13.39 42.11 8.62
C CYS A 77 12.75 40.75 8.38
N TRP A 78 11.42 40.65 8.49
CA TRP A 78 10.71 39.44 8.13
C TRP A 78 10.90 39.08 6.65
N VAL A 79 10.74 40.05 5.74
CA VAL A 79 10.84 39.81 4.28
C VAL A 79 12.28 39.59 3.82
N ARG A 80 13.23 40.40 4.31
CA ARG A 80 14.65 40.30 3.91
C ARG A 80 15.40 39.13 4.54
N GLY A 81 14.86 38.55 5.62
CA GLY A 81 15.57 37.55 6.43
C GLY A 81 16.44 38.19 7.51
N THR A 82 16.76 37.40 8.53
CA THR A 82 17.59 37.80 9.67
C THR A 82 18.81 36.89 9.79
N ILE A 83 19.88 37.41 10.37
CA ILE A 83 21.17 36.72 10.50
C ILE A 83 21.41 36.41 11.97
N ALA A 84 21.73 35.17 12.29
CA ALA A 84 22.17 34.81 13.63
C ALA A 84 23.68 34.95 13.75
N ILE A 85 24.14 35.66 14.78
CA ILE A 85 25.55 35.81 15.10
C ILE A 85 25.85 34.81 16.23
N ARG A 86 26.80 33.92 16.03
CA ARG A 86 27.19 32.93 17.05
C ARG A 86 28.06 33.59 18.11
N GLU A 87 28.14 33.01 19.31
CA GLU A 87 29.00 33.53 20.39
C GLU A 87 30.49 33.71 20.00
N ASN A 88 30.99 32.90 19.06
CA ASN A 88 32.37 32.97 18.56
C ASN A 88 32.56 33.96 17.41
N ASP A 89 31.49 34.51 16.83
CA ASP A 89 31.55 35.41 15.69
C ASP A 89 31.70 36.86 16.15
N GLN A 90 32.57 37.64 15.48
CA GLN A 90 32.71 39.07 15.76
C GLN A 90 31.56 39.87 15.15
N MET A 91 31.14 40.94 15.85
CA MET A 91 30.11 41.84 15.33
C MET A 91 30.60 42.51 14.03
N PRO A 92 29.87 42.37 12.92
CA PRO A 92 30.26 42.94 11.63
C PRO A 92 30.20 44.47 11.65
N LEU A 93 31.23 45.11 11.07
CA LEU A 93 31.37 46.57 11.01
C LEU A 93 31.14 47.11 9.59
N THR A 94 31.42 46.31 8.56
CA THR A 94 31.24 46.70 7.15
C THR A 94 30.10 45.94 6.49
N ASP A 95 29.53 46.49 5.41
CA ASP A 95 28.49 45.82 4.62
C ASP A 95 28.99 44.50 3.99
N GLU A 96 30.29 44.38 3.73
CA GLU A 96 30.91 43.16 3.21
C GLU A 96 30.89 42.02 4.25
N ASP A 97 31.18 42.34 5.52
CA ASP A 97 31.11 41.38 6.63
C ASP A 97 29.68 40.85 6.83
N TRP A 98 28.69 41.73 6.72
CA TRP A 98 27.27 41.35 6.78
C TRP A 98 26.87 40.38 5.66
N ASN A 99 27.40 40.57 4.45
CA ASN A 99 27.11 39.67 3.33
C ASN A 99 27.75 38.29 3.54
N GLN A 100 28.99 38.23 4.05
CA GLN A 100 29.64 36.96 4.37
C GLN A 100 28.90 36.16 5.45
N LEU A 101 28.35 36.84 6.46
CA LEU A 101 27.53 36.20 7.50
C LEU A 101 26.16 35.76 6.96
N ARG A 102 25.55 36.55 6.07
CA ARG A 102 24.30 36.18 5.41
C ARG A 102 24.44 34.88 4.62
N ASP A 103 25.52 34.69 3.88
CA ASP A 103 25.77 33.45 3.12
C ASP A 103 25.90 32.22 4.02
N LYS A 104 26.30 32.39 5.28
CA LYS A 104 26.48 31.30 6.25
C LYS A 104 25.24 31.01 7.10
N ALA A 105 24.39 32.01 7.34
CA ALA A 105 23.36 31.95 8.39
C ALA A 105 22.06 32.68 8.05
N ASP A 106 21.66 32.70 6.78
CA ASP A 106 20.34 33.25 6.39
C ASP A 106 19.19 32.35 6.87
N MET A 107 18.21 32.97 7.51
CA MET A 107 17.06 32.31 8.14
C MET A 107 15.75 32.52 7.38
N SER A 108 15.82 32.99 6.13
CA SER A 108 14.66 33.25 5.27
C SER A 108 13.79 32.00 4.98
N PHE A 109 14.29 30.78 5.20
CA PHE A 109 13.58 29.53 4.92
C PHE A 109 12.31 29.32 5.79
N TYR A 110 12.20 29.98 6.96
CA TYR A 110 11.04 29.81 7.86
C TYR A 110 9.71 30.22 7.22
N GLN A 111 9.74 31.15 6.25
CA GLN A 111 8.56 31.54 5.48
C GLN A 111 7.99 30.36 4.67
N TRP A 112 8.84 29.42 4.26
CA TRP A 112 8.48 28.31 3.38
C TRP A 112 8.08 27.04 4.14
N VAL A 113 8.32 26.97 5.44
CA VAL A 113 8.06 25.80 6.29
C VAL A 113 6.63 25.26 6.14
N PRO A 114 5.55 26.06 6.19
CA PRO A 114 4.19 25.54 6.03
C PRO A 114 3.95 24.89 4.66
N PHE A 115 4.53 25.46 3.59
CA PHE A 115 4.43 24.88 2.25
C PHE A 115 5.23 23.59 2.12
N CYS A 116 6.44 23.54 2.69
CA CYS A 116 7.24 22.32 2.75
C CYS A 116 6.50 21.20 3.49
N LEU A 117 5.90 21.47 4.66
CA LEU A 117 5.09 20.50 5.39
C LEU A 117 3.88 20.02 4.57
N SER A 118 3.23 20.90 3.82
CA SER A 118 2.11 20.55 2.96
C SER A 118 2.53 19.61 1.82
N ILE A 119 3.68 19.88 1.19
CA ILE A 119 4.27 18.99 0.18
C ILE A 119 4.67 17.66 0.80
N GLN A 120 5.25 17.65 2.00
CA GLN A 120 5.58 16.42 2.72
C GLN A 120 4.33 15.56 2.96
N ALA A 121 3.21 16.16 3.38
CA ALA A 121 1.94 15.46 3.53
C ALA A 121 1.44 14.83 2.21
N MET A 122 1.54 15.56 1.10
CA MET A 122 1.21 15.03 -0.23
C MET A 122 2.09 13.82 -0.58
N LEU A 123 3.39 13.90 -0.35
CA LEU A 123 4.33 12.80 -0.60
C LEU A 123 3.99 11.54 0.22
N PHE A 124 3.49 11.69 1.45
CA PHE A 124 2.98 10.56 2.26
C PHE A 124 1.75 9.87 1.65
N PHE A 125 0.95 10.59 0.87
CA PHE A 125 -0.27 10.06 0.26
C PHE A 125 -0.02 9.42 -1.12
N ILE A 126 1.09 9.75 -1.80
CA ILE A 126 1.41 9.22 -3.15
C ILE A 126 1.43 7.69 -3.23
N PRO A 127 2.09 6.94 -2.32
CA PRO A 127 2.13 5.47 -2.43
C PRO A 127 0.74 4.83 -2.34
N HIS A 128 -0.18 5.45 -1.59
CA HIS A 128 -1.57 5.00 -1.48
C HIS A 128 -2.33 5.20 -2.80
N ILE A 129 -2.20 6.36 -3.44
CA ILE A 129 -2.80 6.60 -4.77
C ILE A 129 -2.28 5.57 -5.79
N ILE A 130 -0.99 5.27 -5.75
CA ILE A 130 -0.38 4.28 -6.64
C ILE A 130 -0.96 2.88 -6.36
N TRP A 131 -1.11 2.50 -5.09
CA TRP A 131 -1.75 1.22 -4.72
C TRP A 131 -3.19 1.13 -5.22
N GLN A 132 -4.02 2.15 -5.01
CA GLN A 132 -5.41 2.19 -5.47
C GLN A 132 -5.51 2.11 -6.99
N SER A 133 -4.67 2.87 -7.70
CA SER A 133 -4.62 2.86 -9.16
C SER A 133 -4.24 1.47 -9.68
N LEU A 134 -3.18 0.86 -9.12
CA LEU A 134 -2.74 -0.48 -9.51
C LEU A 134 -3.78 -1.54 -9.17
N ALA A 135 -4.39 -1.50 -7.98
CA ALA A 135 -5.40 -2.46 -7.56
C ALA A 135 -6.62 -2.45 -8.50
N THR A 136 -7.04 -1.26 -8.94
CA THR A 136 -8.17 -1.09 -9.86
C THR A 136 -7.84 -1.59 -11.27
N HIS A 137 -6.69 -1.20 -11.83
CA HIS A 137 -6.35 -1.51 -13.21
C HIS A 137 -5.89 -2.97 -13.44
N LEU A 138 -5.28 -3.62 -12.45
CA LEU A 138 -4.67 -4.93 -12.65
C LEU A 138 -5.63 -6.11 -12.54
N LEU A 139 -6.62 -6.00 -11.67
CA LEU A 139 -7.43 -7.14 -11.22
C LEU A 139 -8.74 -7.31 -11.99
N GLY A 140 -9.15 -6.32 -12.79
CA GLY A 140 -10.35 -6.40 -13.63
C GLY A 140 -11.68 -6.42 -12.85
N GLU A 141 -11.65 -6.80 -11.57
CA GLU A 141 -12.73 -6.70 -10.59
C GLU A 141 -12.23 -5.93 -9.37
N ASN A 142 -13.04 -5.00 -8.88
CA ASN A 142 -12.65 -4.14 -7.77
C ASN A 142 -12.44 -4.98 -6.51
N LEU A 143 -11.19 -5.17 -6.09
CA LEU A 143 -10.82 -5.83 -4.83
C LEU A 143 -11.54 -5.20 -3.62
N GLU A 144 -11.76 -3.89 -3.72
CA GLU A 144 -12.53 -3.08 -2.78
C GLU A 144 -13.99 -3.53 -2.69
N SER A 145 -14.57 -4.05 -3.79
CA SER A 145 -15.93 -4.60 -3.75
C SER A 145 -16.02 -5.89 -2.93
N ILE A 146 -14.95 -6.70 -2.89
CA ILE A 146 -14.89 -7.89 -2.03
C ILE A 146 -14.89 -7.46 -0.56
N LEU A 147 -14.05 -6.48 -0.20
CA LEU A 147 -14.01 -5.93 1.16
C LEU A 147 -15.32 -5.26 1.55
N ASP A 148 -15.92 -4.47 0.67
CA ASP A 148 -17.19 -3.79 0.91
C ASP A 148 -18.34 -4.80 1.12
N MET A 149 -18.40 -5.87 0.32
CA MET A 149 -19.36 -6.95 0.53
C MET A 149 -19.12 -7.68 1.85
N ALA A 150 -17.87 -7.96 2.21
CA ALA A 150 -17.55 -8.61 3.47
C ALA A 150 -17.82 -7.69 4.69
N TYR A 151 -17.63 -6.38 4.55
CA TYR A 151 -18.00 -5.38 5.56
C TYR A 151 -19.52 -5.27 5.71
N LYS A 152 -20.26 -5.26 4.61
CA LYS A 152 -21.74 -5.32 4.61
C LYS A 152 -22.24 -6.63 5.21
N ALA A 153 -21.54 -7.74 5.03
CA ALA A 153 -21.85 -9.00 5.70
C ALA A 153 -21.62 -8.90 7.23
N ASN A 154 -20.63 -8.11 7.68
CA ASN A 154 -20.36 -7.92 9.10
C ASN A 154 -21.37 -7.03 9.82
N THR A 155 -21.90 -6.05 9.09
CA THR A 155 -22.84 -5.06 9.63
C THR A 155 -24.30 -5.43 9.43
N ALA A 156 -24.59 -6.48 8.66
CA ALA A 156 -25.95 -6.94 8.41
C ALA A 156 -26.54 -7.70 9.61
N ASP A 157 -27.66 -7.20 10.13
CA ASP A 157 -28.42 -7.87 11.19
C ASP A 157 -29.21 -9.10 10.67
N ASP A 158 -29.64 -9.06 9.40
CA ASP A 158 -30.41 -10.13 8.77
C ASP A 158 -29.50 -11.27 8.27
N TYR A 159 -29.71 -12.49 8.77
CA TYR A 159 -28.97 -13.70 8.36
C TYR A 159 -28.99 -13.93 6.84
N ILE A 160 -30.16 -13.81 6.20
CA ILE A 160 -30.33 -14.06 4.76
C ILE A 160 -29.54 -13.04 3.93
N LYS A 161 -29.53 -11.77 4.33
CA LYS A 161 -28.77 -10.72 3.61
C LYS A 161 -27.27 -10.94 3.81
N ARG A 162 -26.84 -11.25 5.03
CA ARG A 162 -25.47 -11.59 5.37
C ARG A 162 -24.94 -12.75 4.51
N GLN A 163 -25.69 -13.84 4.39
CA GLN A 163 -25.31 -14.99 3.59
C GLN A 163 -25.15 -14.66 2.10
N LYS A 164 -26.05 -13.83 1.53
CA LYS A 164 -25.94 -13.39 0.13
C LYS A 164 -24.67 -12.57 -0.14
N PHE A 165 -24.27 -11.70 0.79
CA PHE A 165 -23.04 -10.93 0.67
C PHE A 165 -21.80 -11.83 0.77
N VAL A 166 -21.80 -12.80 1.70
CA VAL A 166 -20.73 -13.80 1.83
C VAL A 166 -20.59 -14.62 0.55
N GLU A 167 -21.70 -15.12 0.00
CA GLU A 167 -21.71 -15.89 -1.25
C GLU A 167 -21.19 -15.06 -2.43
N SER A 168 -21.62 -13.80 -2.53
CA SER A 168 -21.17 -12.88 -3.59
C SER A 168 -19.66 -12.58 -3.50
N ALA A 169 -19.13 -12.36 -2.29
CA ALA A 169 -17.70 -12.16 -2.07
C ALA A 169 -16.87 -13.41 -2.38
N ALA A 170 -17.36 -14.58 -1.94
CA ALA A 170 -16.73 -15.87 -2.23
C ALA A 170 -16.74 -16.18 -3.75
N TYR A 171 -17.80 -15.80 -4.46
CA TYR A 171 -17.92 -16.01 -5.90
C TYR A 171 -16.90 -15.17 -6.70
N GLN A 172 -16.64 -13.94 -6.27
CA GLN A 172 -15.60 -13.10 -6.88
C GLN A 172 -14.20 -13.69 -6.67
N LEU A 173 -13.88 -14.13 -5.43
CA LEU A 173 -12.63 -14.84 -5.15
C LEU A 173 -12.50 -16.13 -5.98
N PHE A 174 -13.60 -16.87 -6.11
CA PHE A 174 -13.67 -18.07 -6.93
C PHE A 174 -13.35 -17.77 -8.40
N ARG A 175 -13.98 -16.74 -8.99
CA ARG A 175 -13.72 -16.33 -10.38
C ARG A 175 -12.27 -15.92 -10.60
N LEU A 176 -11.69 -15.17 -9.66
CA LEU A 176 -10.27 -14.80 -9.70
C LEU A 176 -9.37 -16.04 -9.70
N SER A 177 -9.64 -17.01 -8.81
CA SER A 177 -8.87 -18.27 -8.78
C SER A 177 -9.07 -19.14 -10.02
N CYS A 178 -10.27 -19.21 -10.60
CA CYS A 178 -10.54 -19.95 -11.83
C CYS A 178 -9.75 -19.39 -13.02
N GLN A 179 -9.64 -18.07 -13.14
CA GLN A 179 -8.83 -17.42 -14.17
C GLN A 179 -7.36 -17.87 -14.08
N HIS A 180 -6.84 -18.01 -12.87
CA HIS A 180 -5.47 -18.47 -12.62
C HIS A 180 -5.29 -20.00 -12.76
N TYR A 181 -6.33 -20.79 -12.48
CA TYR A 181 -6.31 -22.25 -12.55
C TYR A 181 -6.33 -22.76 -13.99
N ASN A 182 -7.26 -22.26 -14.83
CA ASN A 182 -7.38 -22.69 -16.23
C ASN A 182 -6.08 -22.45 -17.02
N ASN A 183 -5.42 -21.33 -16.75
CA ASN A 183 -4.19 -20.94 -17.44
C ASN A 183 -2.98 -21.80 -17.04
N HIS A 184 -3.03 -22.45 -15.86
CA HIS A 184 -1.98 -23.37 -15.42
C HIS A 184 -2.01 -24.69 -16.20
N ASN A 185 -3.21 -25.22 -16.48
CA ASN A 185 -3.36 -26.49 -17.18
C ASN A 185 -3.09 -26.37 -18.69
N HIS A 186 -3.25 -25.18 -19.26
CA HIS A 186 -2.93 -24.88 -20.67
C HIS A 186 -1.87 -23.78 -20.79
N PRO A 187 -0.58 -24.06 -20.51
CA PRO A 187 0.48 -23.07 -20.64
C PRO A 187 0.70 -22.71 -22.11
N LEU A 188 0.20 -21.54 -22.52
CA LEU A 188 0.24 -21.04 -23.89
C LEU A 188 1.66 -20.72 -24.40
N THR A 189 2.66 -20.56 -23.52
CA THR A 189 4.02 -20.13 -23.89
C THR A 189 5.12 -20.99 -23.25
N LYS A 190 6.23 -21.22 -23.98
CA LYS A 190 7.43 -21.94 -23.46
C LYS A 190 8.06 -21.25 -22.24
N TRP A 191 8.00 -19.92 -22.20
CA TRP A 191 8.50 -19.09 -21.09
C TRP A 191 7.74 -19.34 -19.78
N SER A 192 6.43 -19.57 -19.84
CA SER A 192 5.60 -19.92 -18.68
C SER A 192 6.07 -21.22 -18.00
N LYS A 193 6.47 -22.24 -18.77
CA LYS A 193 6.96 -23.52 -18.23
C LYS A 193 8.30 -23.38 -17.50
N ILE A 194 9.20 -22.54 -18.01
CA ILE A 194 10.49 -22.23 -17.38
C ILE A 194 10.25 -21.45 -16.09
N GLN A 195 9.38 -20.44 -16.13
CA GLN A 195 9.00 -19.62 -14.97
C GLN A 195 8.36 -20.46 -13.85
N GLN A 196 7.52 -21.46 -14.18
CA GLN A 196 6.93 -22.41 -13.23
C GLN A 196 8.01 -23.26 -12.52
N LYS A 197 9.00 -23.76 -13.25
CA LYS A 197 10.09 -24.58 -12.70
C LYS A 197 10.94 -23.80 -11.68
N TYR A 198 11.19 -22.50 -11.94
CA TYR A 198 11.89 -21.63 -11.00
C TYR A 198 11.02 -21.16 -9.82
N SER A 199 9.70 -21.01 -9.99
CA SER A 199 8.78 -20.64 -8.89
C SER A 199 8.64 -21.69 -7.79
N ASN A 200 9.03 -22.95 -8.07
CA ASN A 200 9.07 -24.01 -7.06
C ASN A 200 10.18 -23.79 -6.01
N TYR A 201 11.19 -22.97 -6.32
CA TYR A 201 12.16 -22.52 -5.31
C TYR A 201 11.59 -21.34 -4.53
N SER A 202 11.61 -21.44 -3.20
CA SER A 202 10.95 -20.51 -2.25
C SER A 202 11.39 -19.05 -2.44
N LEU A 203 12.68 -18.77 -2.61
CA LEU A 203 13.22 -17.41 -2.73
C LEU A 203 12.98 -16.80 -4.13
N SER A 204 13.11 -17.61 -5.19
CA SER A 204 12.95 -17.15 -6.58
C SER A 204 11.51 -16.78 -6.92
N SER A 205 10.54 -17.19 -6.11
CA SER A 205 9.12 -16.83 -6.24
C SER A 205 8.86 -15.34 -6.01
N LEU A 206 9.71 -14.62 -5.25
CA LEU A 206 9.52 -13.19 -4.94
C LEU A 206 9.95 -12.24 -6.07
N PHE A 207 10.95 -12.64 -6.87
CA PHE A 207 11.52 -11.78 -7.91
C PHE A 207 10.88 -11.97 -9.28
N ILE A 208 10.12 -13.05 -9.46
CA ILE A 208 9.52 -13.42 -10.73
C ILE A 208 8.07 -12.94 -10.75
N ILE A 209 7.86 -11.76 -11.35
CA ILE A 209 6.54 -11.18 -11.56
C ILE A 209 5.86 -11.91 -12.71
N GLY A 210 4.69 -12.47 -12.45
CA GLY A 210 3.89 -13.08 -13.50
C GLY A 210 2.44 -13.25 -13.08
N LYS A 211 1.54 -12.57 -13.80
CA LYS A 211 0.07 -12.79 -13.72
C LYS A 211 -0.29 -14.28 -13.88
N HIS A 212 0.55 -15.03 -14.58
CA HIS A 212 0.39 -16.46 -14.85
C HIS A 212 0.72 -17.39 -13.66
N ILE A 213 1.51 -16.94 -12.67
CA ILE A 213 1.92 -17.75 -11.51
C ILE A 213 0.92 -17.61 -10.35
N GLY A 214 0.11 -16.55 -10.32
CA GLY A 214 -0.79 -16.25 -9.19
C GLY A 214 -0.04 -15.76 -7.95
N ASN A 215 1.02 -14.98 -8.17
CA ASN A 215 1.79 -14.25 -7.15
C ASN A 215 1.87 -12.75 -7.47
N TYR A 216 1.01 -12.27 -8.38
CA TYR A 216 1.17 -10.95 -8.98
C TYR A 216 0.70 -9.84 -8.02
N ILE A 217 -0.45 -10.03 -7.38
CA ILE A 217 -0.99 -9.09 -6.39
C ILE A 217 -0.04 -9.01 -5.20
N SER A 218 0.40 -10.17 -4.73
CA SER A 218 1.28 -10.29 -3.56
C SER A 218 2.61 -9.57 -3.78
N ILE A 219 3.24 -9.70 -4.95
CA ILE A 219 4.49 -9.00 -5.26
C ILE A 219 4.28 -7.49 -5.36
N ILE A 220 3.19 -7.04 -6.00
CA ILE A 220 2.91 -5.61 -6.14
C ILE A 220 2.68 -4.96 -4.78
N TYR A 221 1.99 -5.66 -3.89
CA TYR A 221 1.82 -5.21 -2.52
C TYR A 221 3.17 -5.05 -1.80
N ILE A 222 4.13 -5.98 -1.97
CA ILE A 222 5.49 -5.82 -1.43
C ILE A 222 6.19 -4.60 -2.05
N ILE A 223 6.03 -4.36 -3.36
CA ILE A 223 6.61 -3.18 -4.03
C ILE A 223 6.04 -1.88 -3.43
N ILE A 224 4.73 -1.82 -3.17
CA ILE A 224 4.11 -0.68 -2.50
C ILE A 224 4.65 -0.50 -1.08
N LYS A 225 4.84 -1.58 -0.31
CA LYS A 225 5.47 -1.51 1.02
C LYS A 225 6.89 -0.94 0.96
N LEU A 226 7.68 -1.35 -0.04
CA LEU A 226 9.01 -0.78 -0.27
C LEU A 226 8.94 0.69 -0.67
N LEU A 227 7.93 1.09 -1.44
CA LEU A 227 7.68 2.49 -1.79
C LEU A 227 7.33 3.34 -0.56
N TYR A 228 6.53 2.81 0.38
CA TYR A 228 6.29 3.45 1.68
C TYR A 228 7.59 3.64 2.47
N LEU A 229 8.43 2.60 2.55
CA LEU A 229 9.73 2.68 3.23
C LEU A 229 10.66 3.72 2.58
N MET A 230 10.70 3.76 1.24
CA MET A 230 11.48 4.74 0.49
C MET A 230 10.97 6.16 0.74
N ASN A 231 9.65 6.37 0.78
CA ASN A 231 9.07 7.65 1.14
C ASN A 231 9.48 8.07 2.56
N LEU A 232 9.40 7.19 3.56
CA LEU A 232 9.83 7.50 4.94
C LEU A 232 11.29 7.95 5.03
N ILE A 233 12.19 7.26 4.32
CA ILE A 233 13.61 7.65 4.23
C ILE A 233 13.75 9.02 3.54
N GLY A 234 13.00 9.25 2.46
CA GLY A 234 12.95 10.54 1.77
C GLY A 234 12.50 11.67 2.69
N GLN A 235 11.49 11.44 3.53
CA GLN A 235 10.96 12.43 4.47
C GLN A 235 11.99 12.80 5.56
N LEU A 236 12.72 11.81 6.08
CA LEU A 236 13.85 12.06 6.99
C LEU A 236 14.95 12.89 6.31
N TYR A 237 15.22 12.63 5.03
CA TYR A 237 16.18 13.41 4.25
C TYR A 237 15.71 14.85 4.01
N ILE A 238 14.42 15.07 3.74
CA ILE A 238 13.85 16.42 3.58
C ILE A 238 13.98 17.20 4.89
N ILE A 239 13.64 16.61 6.05
CA ILE A 239 13.79 17.26 7.36
C ILE A 239 15.26 17.64 7.61
N LYS A 240 16.18 16.69 7.40
CA LYS A 240 17.62 16.95 7.55
C LYS A 240 18.09 18.14 6.69
N THR A 241 17.67 18.17 5.42
CA THR A 241 18.04 19.24 4.48
C THR A 241 17.43 20.58 4.88
N LEU A 242 16.19 20.57 5.36
CA LEU A 242 15.47 21.77 5.79
C LEU A 242 16.06 22.39 7.07
N LEU A 243 16.66 21.57 7.95
CA LEU A 243 17.42 22.05 9.11
C LEU A 243 18.85 22.51 8.75
N GLY A 244 19.25 22.46 7.48
CA GLY A 244 20.59 22.91 7.04
C GLY A 244 21.75 22.00 7.48
N TYR A 245 21.48 20.76 7.89
CA TYR A 245 22.53 19.85 8.36
C TYR A 245 23.21 19.11 7.20
N HIS A 246 24.50 19.36 6.97
CA HIS A 246 25.27 18.76 5.88
C HIS A 246 25.87 17.38 6.18
N GLY A 247 25.76 16.85 7.41
CA GLY A 247 26.36 15.56 7.80
C GLY A 247 25.54 14.31 7.44
N ASN A 248 25.89 13.14 7.97
CA ASN A 248 25.13 11.89 7.73
C ASN A 248 23.81 11.84 8.51
N LEU A 249 22.78 11.17 7.97
CA LEU A 249 21.46 11.05 8.61
C LEU A 249 21.53 10.41 10.01
N TYR A 250 22.39 9.40 10.18
CA TYR A 250 22.61 8.75 11.47
C TYR A 250 23.26 9.68 12.50
N HIS A 251 24.22 10.50 12.08
CA HIS A 251 24.84 11.49 12.95
C HIS A 251 23.85 12.57 13.36
N PHE A 252 23.02 13.04 12.43
CA PHE A 252 21.93 13.98 12.70
C PHE A 252 20.98 13.44 13.78
N GLY A 253 20.51 12.21 13.64
CA GLY A 253 19.63 11.58 14.64
C GLY A 253 20.27 11.43 16.01
N ASN A 254 21.53 11.00 16.06
CA ASN A 254 22.26 10.87 17.33
C ASN A 254 22.49 12.23 18.00
N GLN A 255 22.84 13.26 17.23
CA GLN A 255 22.98 14.62 17.75
C GLN A 255 21.66 15.14 18.33
N LEU A 256 20.54 14.94 17.64
CA LEU A 256 19.22 15.32 18.15
C LEU A 256 18.86 14.61 19.46
N ILE A 257 19.10 13.29 19.57
CA ILE A 257 18.84 12.53 20.80
C ILE A 257 19.74 12.99 21.96
N LEU A 258 21.02 13.25 21.69
CA LEU A 258 21.96 13.75 22.69
C LEU A 258 21.55 15.14 23.20
N THR A 259 21.12 16.02 22.29
CA THR A 259 20.61 17.35 22.64
C THR A 259 19.32 17.25 23.47
N LEU A 260 18.44 16.28 23.21
CA LEU A 260 17.23 16.05 24.03
C LEU A 260 17.53 15.51 25.45
N LYS A 261 18.62 14.76 25.62
CA LYS A 261 19.02 14.19 26.92
C LYS A 261 19.81 15.18 27.78
N SER A 262 20.52 16.12 27.16
CA SER A 262 21.19 17.20 27.87
C SER A 262 20.15 18.17 28.42
N LYS A 263 20.03 18.27 29.75
CA LYS A 263 19.18 19.26 30.44
C LYS A 263 19.71 20.70 30.33
N HIS A 264 20.73 20.98 29.51
CA HIS A 264 21.19 22.36 29.35
C HIS A 264 20.08 23.19 28.72
N GLU A 265 19.63 24.20 29.46
CA GLU A 265 18.77 25.25 28.91
C GLU A 265 19.46 25.82 27.68
N TRP A 266 18.67 25.97 26.63
CA TRP A 266 19.07 26.32 25.28
C TRP A 266 19.70 27.73 25.22
N ILE A 267 20.95 27.84 25.65
CA ILE A 267 21.81 28.95 25.28
C ILE A 267 22.20 28.65 23.83
N GLU A 268 21.38 29.16 22.93
CA GLU A 268 21.54 29.19 21.47
C GLU A 268 21.82 27.83 20.80
N SER A 269 20.75 27.15 20.36
CA SER A 269 20.91 26.04 19.41
C SER A 269 21.60 26.55 18.14
N GLU A 270 22.66 25.88 17.70
CA GLU A 270 23.36 26.16 16.44
C GLU A 270 22.42 26.14 15.22
N PHE A 271 21.31 25.39 15.32
CA PHE A 271 20.29 25.26 14.29
C PHE A 271 19.11 26.22 14.48
N PHE A 272 18.82 26.63 15.73
CA PHE A 272 17.63 27.39 16.08
C PHE A 272 17.93 28.55 17.09
N PRO A 273 18.57 29.64 16.63
CA PRO A 273 18.84 30.81 17.45
C PRO A 273 17.56 31.61 17.70
N ARG A 274 17.37 32.04 18.94
CA ARG A 274 16.17 32.77 19.38
C ARG A 274 16.29 34.28 19.19
N GLN A 275 17.53 34.77 19.12
CA GLN A 275 17.89 36.15 18.88
C GLN A 275 18.66 36.24 17.56
N THR A 276 18.27 37.18 16.70
CA THR A 276 18.90 37.45 15.41
C THR A 276 19.07 38.94 15.20
N TYR A 277 19.92 39.29 14.24
CA TYR A 277 20.25 40.66 13.88
C TYR A 277 19.83 40.92 12.45
N CYS A 278 19.31 42.13 12.22
CA CYS A 278 18.83 42.57 10.92
C CYS A 278 19.39 43.95 10.58
N PRO A 279 20.31 44.04 9.60
CA PRO A 279 20.79 45.32 9.09
C PRO A 279 19.73 45.95 8.17
N ILE A 280 19.21 47.11 8.57
CA ILE A 280 18.24 47.91 7.82
C ILE A 280 18.94 49.16 7.29
N GLN A 281 19.03 49.25 5.96
CA GLN A 281 19.50 50.46 5.29
C GLN A 281 18.30 51.38 4.99
N VAL A 282 18.29 52.57 5.58
CA VAL A 282 17.26 53.59 5.29
C VAL A 282 17.88 54.74 4.51
N ARG A 283 17.24 55.10 3.40
CA ARG A 283 17.68 56.19 2.53
C ARG A 283 17.11 57.51 3.03
N HIS A 284 17.96 58.35 3.62
CA HIS A 284 17.64 59.74 3.94
C HIS A 284 18.37 60.69 2.99
N LEU A 285 17.75 61.82 2.64
CA LEU A 285 18.37 62.85 1.81
C LEU A 285 19.55 63.48 2.56
N GLY A 286 20.74 63.52 1.94
CA GLY A 286 21.93 64.20 2.48
C GLY A 286 22.97 63.31 3.17
N THR A 287 22.72 62.02 3.39
CA THR A 287 23.69 61.07 3.96
C THR A 287 23.70 59.78 3.15
N LYS A 288 24.89 59.31 2.76
CA LYS A 288 25.01 58.16 1.84
C LYS A 288 24.65 56.82 2.49
N ASN A 289 24.99 56.60 3.78
CA ASN A 289 24.85 55.29 4.43
C ASN A 289 24.32 55.40 5.88
N ASN A 290 23.00 55.35 6.08
CA ASN A 290 22.40 55.18 7.41
C ASN A 290 22.00 53.70 7.59
N LEU A 291 22.91 52.91 8.18
CA LEU A 291 22.70 51.52 8.54
C LEU A 291 22.23 51.44 9.99
N PHE A 292 21.02 50.92 10.21
CA PHE A 292 20.49 50.63 11.53
C PHE A 292 20.45 49.12 11.73
N THR A 293 20.98 48.64 12.84
CA THR A 293 20.93 47.22 13.21
C THR A 293 19.78 46.99 14.18
N ALA A 294 18.76 46.25 13.73
CA ALA A 294 17.66 45.82 14.58
C ALA A 294 18.02 44.51 15.28
N ILE A 295 17.71 44.42 16.57
CA ILE A 295 17.79 43.18 17.33
C ILE A 295 16.39 42.56 17.33
N CYS A 296 16.27 41.32 16.85
CA CYS A 296 14.99 40.66 16.68
C CYS A 296 14.93 39.35 17.47
N ALA A 297 13.80 39.10 18.12
CA ALA A 297 13.46 37.81 18.70
C ALA A 297 12.55 37.04 17.73
N LEU A 298 12.81 35.74 17.53
CA LEU A 298 12.04 34.86 16.64
C LEU A 298 11.31 33.77 17.45
N PRO A 299 10.11 34.04 17.99
CA PRO A 299 9.29 33.02 18.66
C PRO A 299 8.96 31.82 17.78
N VAL A 300 8.79 32.05 16.46
CA VAL A 300 8.51 31.00 15.46
C VAL A 300 9.56 29.89 15.50
N ASN A 301 10.80 30.24 15.82
CA ASN A 301 11.89 29.27 15.84
C ASN A 301 11.73 28.24 16.96
N MET A 302 11.27 28.67 18.12
CA MET A 302 11.00 27.78 19.25
C MET A 302 9.87 26.78 18.93
N PHE A 303 8.87 27.19 18.14
CA PHE A 303 7.81 26.29 17.68
C PHE A 303 8.34 25.29 16.66
N ASN A 304 9.08 25.76 15.65
CA ASN A 304 9.63 24.90 14.59
C ASN A 304 10.57 23.84 15.17
N GLU A 305 11.44 24.21 16.12
CA GLU A 305 12.30 23.28 16.85
C GLU A 305 11.50 22.09 17.41
N LYS A 306 10.41 22.36 18.15
CA LYS A 306 9.59 21.30 18.76
C LYS A 306 8.82 20.49 17.72
N ILE A 307 8.31 21.13 16.67
CA ILE A 307 7.58 20.45 15.59
C ILE A 307 8.49 19.47 14.85
N TYR A 308 9.71 19.87 14.49
CA TYR A 308 10.64 19.01 13.76
C TYR A 308 11.16 17.86 14.62
N ILE A 309 11.40 18.09 15.91
CA ILE A 309 11.74 17.01 16.86
C ILE A 309 10.61 15.98 16.92
N PHE A 310 9.36 16.45 17.07
CA PHE A 310 8.20 15.57 17.09
C PHE A 310 8.04 14.79 15.79
N LEU A 311 8.12 15.46 14.63
CA LEU A 311 8.03 14.82 13.31
C LEU A 311 9.13 13.79 13.09
N TRP A 312 10.36 14.08 13.50
CA TRP A 312 11.47 13.13 13.37
C TRP A 312 11.23 11.86 14.19
N LEU A 313 10.80 12.00 15.46
CA LEU A 313 10.44 10.86 16.32
C LEU A 313 9.24 10.09 15.75
N TRP A 314 8.23 10.79 15.25
CA TRP A 314 7.05 10.18 14.64
C TRP A 314 7.43 9.35 13.40
N ILE A 315 8.19 9.91 12.47
CA ILE A 315 8.62 9.23 11.25
C ILE A 315 9.52 8.03 11.58
N LEU A 316 10.38 8.14 12.60
CA LEU A 316 11.19 7.02 13.07
C LEU A 316 10.31 5.88 13.63
N PHE A 317 9.31 6.22 14.45
CA PHE A 317 8.33 5.25 14.95
C PHE A 317 7.57 4.55 13.82
N VAL A 318 7.08 5.32 12.85
CA VAL A 318 6.40 4.80 11.66
C VAL A 318 7.33 3.87 10.87
N THR A 319 8.60 4.24 10.71
CA THR A 319 9.63 3.43 10.02
C THR A 319 9.84 2.08 10.70
N MET A 320 9.86 2.02 12.02
CA MET A 320 9.98 0.74 12.73
C MET A 320 8.78 -0.17 12.48
N ILE A 321 7.56 0.38 12.52
CA ILE A 321 6.33 -0.38 12.25
C ILE A 321 6.29 -0.88 10.80
N THR A 322 6.70 -0.06 9.83
CA THR A 322 6.70 -0.48 8.42
C THR A 322 7.73 -1.57 8.14
N ILE A 323 8.93 -1.49 8.72
CA ILE A 323 9.93 -2.55 8.61
C ILE A 323 9.39 -3.86 9.20
N ILE A 324 8.75 -3.82 10.37
CA ILE A 324 8.14 -5.02 10.99
C ILE A 324 7.05 -5.60 10.07
N SER A 325 6.16 -4.76 9.53
CA SER A 325 5.12 -5.20 8.59
C SER A 325 5.72 -5.84 7.34
N ILE A 326 6.74 -5.23 6.73
CA ILE A 326 7.46 -5.78 5.58
C ILE A 326 8.05 -7.16 5.92
N MET A 327 8.70 -7.30 7.07
CA MET A 327 9.31 -8.56 7.48
C MET A 327 8.27 -9.65 7.70
N ILE A 328 7.14 -9.33 8.34
CA ILE A 328 6.03 -10.28 8.53
C ILE A 328 5.51 -10.76 7.17
N TRP A 329 5.26 -9.85 6.22
CA TRP A 329 4.78 -10.21 4.88
C TRP A 329 5.82 -11.02 4.08
N LEU A 330 7.10 -10.66 4.16
CA LEU A 330 8.18 -11.42 3.53
C LEU A 330 8.24 -12.85 4.06
N ILE A 331 8.22 -13.04 5.39
CA ILE A 331 8.25 -14.37 6.01
C ILE A 331 7.02 -15.18 5.58
N ARG A 332 5.82 -14.57 5.60
CA ARG A 332 4.55 -15.20 5.18
C ARG A 332 4.62 -15.70 3.72
N PHE A 333 5.22 -14.94 2.80
CA PHE A 333 5.30 -15.32 1.39
C PHE A 333 6.44 -16.30 1.05
N ILE A 334 7.54 -16.28 1.82
CA ILE A 334 8.68 -17.18 1.60
C ILE A 334 8.34 -18.60 2.07
N ILE A 335 7.69 -18.74 3.24
CA ILE A 335 7.48 -20.06 3.88
C ILE A 335 6.16 -20.70 3.41
N LYS A 336 6.19 -21.30 2.21
CA LYS A 336 5.04 -21.98 1.60
C LYS A 336 4.43 -23.09 2.46
N ASN A 337 5.24 -23.78 3.28
CA ASN A 337 4.74 -24.84 4.17
C ASN A 337 3.88 -24.28 5.31
N CYS A 338 4.27 -23.13 5.88
CA CYS A 338 3.47 -22.45 6.90
C CYS A 338 2.17 -21.90 6.29
N GLN A 339 2.23 -21.36 5.07
CA GLN A 339 1.05 -20.93 4.33
C GLN A 339 0.05 -22.09 4.14
N THR A 340 0.51 -23.26 3.68
CA THR A 340 -0.39 -24.39 3.43
C THR A 340 -0.99 -24.95 4.71
N THR A 341 -0.18 -25.11 5.75
CA THR A 341 -0.65 -25.61 7.05
C THR A 341 -1.63 -24.63 7.71
N TYR A 342 -1.34 -23.32 7.65
CA TYR A 342 -2.22 -22.28 8.15
C TYR A 342 -3.59 -22.30 7.48
N ILE A 343 -3.66 -22.27 6.15
CA ILE A 343 -4.95 -22.27 5.43
C ILE A 343 -5.71 -23.57 5.69
N GLN A 344 -5.01 -24.72 5.71
CA GLN A 344 -5.61 -26.02 5.96
C GLN A 344 -6.27 -26.08 7.35
N HIS A 345 -5.56 -25.66 8.40
CA HIS A 345 -6.14 -25.58 9.74
C HIS A 345 -7.30 -24.59 9.80
N TYR A 346 -7.14 -23.43 9.18
CA TYR A 346 -8.16 -22.38 9.19
C TYR A 346 -9.45 -22.82 8.48
N LEU A 347 -9.34 -23.51 7.35
CA LEU A 347 -10.48 -24.09 6.61
C LEU A 347 -11.20 -25.18 7.41
N VAL A 348 -10.46 -26.09 8.05
CA VAL A 348 -11.06 -27.17 8.84
C VAL A 348 -11.82 -26.59 10.05
N VAL A 349 -11.24 -25.59 10.72
CA VAL A 349 -11.91 -24.92 11.84
C VAL A 349 -13.15 -24.16 11.37
N SER A 350 -13.11 -23.46 10.23
CA SER A 350 -14.28 -22.73 9.73
C SER A 350 -15.43 -23.66 9.35
N ILE A 351 -15.14 -24.79 8.69
CA ILE A 351 -16.14 -25.80 8.34
C ILE A 351 -16.75 -26.44 9.58
N GLN A 352 -15.91 -26.86 10.53
CA GLN A 352 -16.39 -27.46 11.77
C GLN A 352 -17.27 -26.49 12.57
N SER A 353 -16.91 -25.20 12.59
CA SER A 353 -17.69 -24.17 13.29
C SER A 353 -19.09 -23.98 12.68
N GLN A 354 -19.22 -24.03 11.35
CA GLN A 354 -20.51 -23.88 10.67
C GLN A 354 -21.38 -25.13 10.75
N LEU A 355 -20.79 -26.33 10.81
CA LEU A 355 -21.53 -27.58 11.00
C LEU A 355 -22.20 -27.66 12.38
N LEU A 356 -21.64 -26.99 13.38
CA LEU A 356 -22.21 -26.88 14.72
C LEU A 356 -23.29 -25.79 14.82
N ASP A 357 -23.48 -24.98 13.78
CA ASP A 357 -24.45 -23.90 13.79
C ASP A 357 -25.87 -24.44 13.51
N LYS A 358 -26.80 -24.10 14.41
CA LYS A 358 -28.17 -24.65 14.44
C LYS A 358 -29.02 -24.19 13.25
N TYR A 359 -28.58 -23.16 12.53
CA TYR A 359 -29.26 -22.56 11.39
C TYR A 359 -28.72 -23.01 10.02
N PHE A 360 -27.67 -23.84 9.99
CA PHE A 360 -27.06 -24.30 8.74
C PHE A 360 -27.81 -25.51 8.15
N ASN A 361 -28.78 -25.25 7.28
CA ASN A 361 -29.50 -26.28 6.53
C ASN A 361 -28.66 -26.77 5.34
N HIS A 362 -27.68 -27.63 5.60
CA HIS A 362 -26.90 -28.26 4.54
C HIS A 362 -27.13 -29.78 4.52
N SER A 363 -27.14 -30.38 3.33
CA SER A 363 -27.18 -31.83 3.15
C SER A 363 -26.08 -32.51 3.99
N PHE A 364 -26.47 -33.52 4.77
CA PHE A 364 -25.57 -34.34 5.59
C PHE A 364 -24.53 -35.09 4.72
N ASP A 365 -24.84 -35.30 3.43
CA ASP A 365 -24.00 -35.99 2.43
C ASP A 365 -23.16 -35.01 1.58
N CYS A 366 -22.80 -33.85 2.13
CA CYS A 366 -21.92 -32.94 1.42
C CYS A 366 -20.48 -33.44 1.39
N ASP A 367 -20.00 -33.77 0.18
CA ASP A 367 -18.58 -34.08 -0.07
C ASP A 367 -17.61 -32.97 0.38
N GLY A 368 -18.10 -31.73 0.51
CA GLY A 368 -17.34 -30.59 1.01
C GLY A 368 -17.40 -30.35 2.51
N CYS A 369 -18.34 -30.94 3.23
CA CYS A 369 -18.38 -30.89 4.70
C CYS A 369 -17.64 -32.09 5.32
N ASN A 370 -17.61 -33.24 4.63
CA ASN A 370 -16.91 -34.43 5.11
C ASN A 370 -15.42 -34.37 4.74
N ILE A 371 -14.63 -33.73 5.60
CA ILE A 371 -13.20 -33.49 5.40
C ILE A 371 -12.38 -34.09 6.53
N GLN A 372 -11.27 -34.71 6.16
CA GLN A 372 -10.19 -35.04 7.09
C GLN A 372 -9.00 -34.10 6.90
N LEU A 373 -8.26 -33.86 7.99
CA LEU A 373 -7.15 -32.92 8.03
C LEU A 373 -6.12 -33.19 6.92
N ASN A 374 -5.87 -34.45 6.52
CA ASN A 374 -4.88 -34.81 5.49
C ASN A 374 -5.46 -35.07 4.09
N ASP A 375 -6.63 -34.52 3.76
CA ASP A 375 -7.23 -34.75 2.45
C ASP A 375 -6.40 -34.17 1.29
N ILE A 376 -6.13 -35.01 0.28
CA ILE A 376 -5.43 -34.64 -0.96
C ILE A 376 -6.15 -33.47 -1.67
N ARG A 377 -7.48 -33.42 -1.55
CA ARG A 377 -8.35 -32.37 -2.12
C ARG A 377 -7.98 -30.97 -1.59
N ILE A 378 -7.72 -30.86 -0.28
CA ILE A 378 -7.33 -29.58 0.35
C ILE A 378 -5.97 -29.12 -0.18
N HIS A 379 -5.01 -30.05 -0.26
CA HIS A 379 -3.69 -29.72 -0.78
C HIS A 379 -3.75 -29.25 -2.24
N GLN A 380 -4.60 -29.88 -3.06
CA GLN A 380 -4.83 -29.44 -4.44
C GLN A 380 -5.50 -28.06 -4.52
N PHE A 381 -6.48 -27.77 -3.68
CA PHE A 381 -7.12 -26.46 -3.59
C PHE A 381 -6.12 -25.37 -3.21
N ILE A 382 -5.34 -25.57 -2.15
CA ILE A 382 -4.37 -24.56 -1.70
C ILE A 382 -3.30 -24.32 -2.78
N LYS A 383 -2.71 -25.40 -3.31
CA LYS A 383 -1.57 -25.30 -4.24
C LYS A 383 -1.97 -24.83 -5.64
N LYS A 384 -3.11 -25.29 -6.16
CA LYS A 384 -3.53 -25.00 -7.54
C LYS A 384 -4.50 -23.83 -7.64
N PHE A 385 -5.34 -23.60 -6.63
CA PHE A 385 -6.47 -22.68 -6.69
C PHE A 385 -6.22 -21.39 -5.90
N ILE A 386 -5.84 -21.47 -4.61
CA ILE A 386 -5.58 -20.29 -3.76
C ILE A 386 -4.26 -19.60 -4.14
N LYS A 387 -3.15 -20.36 -4.23
CA LYS A 387 -1.80 -19.83 -4.50
C LYS A 387 -1.40 -18.70 -3.51
N ASN A 388 -0.41 -17.88 -3.86
CA ASN A 388 0.05 -16.78 -3.00
C ASN A 388 -0.95 -15.63 -2.96
N ASP A 389 -1.55 -15.29 -4.11
CA ASP A 389 -2.50 -14.19 -4.20
C ASP A 389 -3.77 -14.46 -3.37
N GLY A 390 -4.35 -15.67 -3.43
CA GLY A 390 -5.50 -16.00 -2.59
C GLY A 390 -5.15 -16.02 -1.10
N TYR A 391 -3.94 -16.47 -0.75
CA TYR A 391 -3.46 -16.43 0.63
C TYR A 391 -3.31 -15.00 1.16
N PHE A 392 -2.76 -14.10 0.33
CA PHE A 392 -2.71 -12.66 0.62
C PHE A 392 -4.12 -12.10 0.87
N LEU A 393 -5.08 -12.40 -0.01
CA LEU A 393 -6.44 -11.89 0.11
C LEU A 393 -7.17 -12.40 1.35
N ILE A 394 -7.03 -13.69 1.70
CA ILE A 394 -7.59 -14.25 2.93
C ILE A 394 -7.01 -13.53 4.15
N HIS A 395 -5.70 -13.31 4.19
CA HIS A 395 -5.08 -12.58 5.30
C HIS A 395 -5.55 -11.13 5.37
N MET A 396 -5.66 -10.44 4.23
CA MET A 396 -6.14 -9.06 4.20
C MET A 396 -7.62 -8.94 4.60
N LEU A 397 -8.47 -9.89 4.19
CA LEU A 397 -9.87 -9.96 4.64
C LEU A 397 -9.94 -10.15 6.15
N ARG A 398 -9.14 -11.08 6.67
CA ARG A 398 -9.09 -11.41 8.09
C ARG A 398 -8.62 -10.23 8.94
N ASP A 399 -7.53 -9.59 8.55
CA ASP A 399 -6.92 -8.50 9.31
C ASP A 399 -7.81 -7.21 9.25
N ASN A 400 -8.74 -7.09 8.29
CA ASN A 400 -9.63 -5.93 8.14
C ASN A 400 -11.07 -6.11 8.64
N ILE A 401 -11.69 -7.27 8.39
CA ILE A 401 -13.11 -7.54 8.74
C ILE A 401 -13.21 -8.44 9.97
N GLY A 402 -12.26 -9.35 10.16
CA GLY A 402 -12.22 -10.32 11.26
C GLY A 402 -12.29 -11.78 10.80
N ASP A 403 -12.00 -12.67 11.74
CA ASP A 403 -11.82 -14.11 11.50
C ASP A 403 -13.13 -14.80 11.09
N ILE A 404 -14.25 -14.50 11.75
CA ILE A 404 -15.51 -15.25 11.57
C ILE A 404 -15.98 -15.18 10.11
N ILE A 405 -16.18 -13.98 9.58
CA ILE A 405 -16.71 -13.75 8.22
C ILE A 405 -15.73 -14.24 7.17
N THR A 406 -14.43 -14.03 7.39
CA THR A 406 -13.40 -14.54 6.49
C THR A 406 -13.44 -16.07 6.43
N GLY A 407 -13.72 -16.74 7.55
CA GLY A 407 -13.94 -18.18 7.62
C GLY A 407 -15.17 -18.64 6.84
N GLU A 408 -16.29 -17.90 6.93
CA GLU A 408 -17.51 -18.20 6.16
C GLU A 408 -17.30 -18.04 4.66
N ILE A 409 -16.63 -16.95 4.24
CA ILE A 409 -16.25 -16.70 2.84
C ILE A 409 -15.34 -17.83 2.34
N LEU A 410 -14.34 -18.22 3.13
CA LEU A 410 -13.44 -19.31 2.79
C LEU A 410 -14.18 -20.64 2.64
N ASN A 411 -15.16 -20.94 3.49
CA ASN A 411 -15.93 -22.17 3.35
C ASN A 411 -16.78 -22.16 2.08
N GLN A 412 -17.51 -21.07 1.80
CA GLN A 412 -18.28 -20.95 0.56
C GLN A 412 -17.39 -21.09 -0.68
N TRP A 413 -16.20 -20.48 -0.63
CA TRP A 413 -15.21 -20.60 -1.70
C TRP A 413 -14.73 -22.05 -1.91
N TRP A 414 -14.54 -22.80 -0.83
CA TRP A 414 -14.19 -24.22 -0.88
C TRP A 414 -15.30 -25.09 -1.48
N HIS A 415 -16.56 -24.87 -1.10
CA HIS A 415 -17.70 -25.59 -1.69
C HIS A 415 -17.79 -25.37 -3.21
N MET A 416 -17.67 -24.12 -3.66
CA MET A 416 -17.63 -23.80 -5.09
C MET A 416 -16.47 -24.49 -5.83
N PHE A 417 -15.30 -24.62 -5.18
CA PHE A 417 -14.17 -25.35 -5.74
C PHE A 417 -14.48 -26.84 -5.92
N ILE A 418 -15.12 -27.49 -4.94
CA ILE A 418 -15.45 -28.91 -5.04
C ILE A 418 -16.41 -29.16 -6.20
N ASP A 419 -17.45 -28.34 -6.32
CA ASP A 419 -18.44 -28.48 -7.39
C ASP A 419 -17.79 -28.28 -8.77
N TYR A 420 -16.92 -27.27 -8.88
CA TYR A 420 -16.11 -27.05 -10.07
C TYR A 420 -15.18 -28.24 -10.38
N HIS A 421 -14.50 -28.78 -9.37
CA HIS A 421 -13.57 -29.90 -9.55
C HIS A 421 -14.29 -31.18 -9.98
N LYS A 422 -15.46 -31.47 -9.41
CA LYS A 422 -16.33 -32.57 -9.85
C LYS A 422 -16.77 -32.39 -11.30
N ALA A 423 -17.23 -31.21 -11.68
CA ALA A 423 -17.63 -30.89 -13.05
C ALA A 423 -16.45 -31.05 -14.03
N TYR A 424 -15.26 -30.61 -13.63
CA TYR A 424 -14.03 -30.77 -14.42
C TYR A 424 -13.67 -32.24 -14.64
N ILE A 425 -13.67 -33.07 -13.58
CA ILE A 425 -13.41 -34.51 -13.70
C ILE A 425 -14.44 -35.18 -14.60
N ASN A 426 -15.71 -34.83 -14.47
CA ASN A 426 -16.78 -35.39 -15.30
C ASN A 426 -16.58 -35.03 -16.78
N ARG A 427 -16.17 -33.79 -17.08
CA ARG A 427 -15.84 -33.36 -18.44
C ARG A 427 -14.64 -34.13 -19.01
N GLU A 428 -13.57 -34.33 -18.23
CA GLU A 428 -12.43 -35.13 -18.69
C GLU A 428 -12.81 -36.60 -18.96
N LYS A 429 -13.67 -37.20 -18.13
CA LYS A 429 -14.18 -38.55 -18.35
C LYS A 429 -14.98 -38.63 -19.66
N GLN A 430 -15.84 -37.65 -19.93
CA GLN A 430 -16.59 -37.57 -21.18
C GLN A 430 -15.69 -37.40 -22.40
N LEU A 431 -14.65 -36.57 -22.31
CA LEU A 431 -13.67 -36.41 -23.41
C LEU A 431 -12.93 -37.72 -23.69
N LYS A 432 -12.44 -38.42 -22.66
CA LYS A 432 -11.78 -39.73 -22.81
C LYS A 432 -12.71 -40.80 -23.39
N GLN A 433 -13.98 -40.81 -22.98
CA GLN A 433 -14.98 -41.71 -23.55
C GLN A 433 -15.24 -41.40 -25.04
N ASN A 434 -15.31 -40.12 -25.41
CA ASN A 434 -15.48 -39.72 -26.81
C ASN A 434 -14.23 -40.05 -27.65
N ASP A 435 -13.01 -39.87 -27.11
CA ASP A 435 -11.78 -40.24 -27.80
C ASP A 435 -11.66 -41.76 -27.98
N ASN A 436 -12.01 -42.55 -26.96
CA ASN A 436 -12.06 -44.01 -27.07
C ASN A 436 -13.12 -44.48 -28.07
N ASN A 437 -14.30 -43.87 -28.09
CA ASN A 437 -15.33 -44.18 -29.08
C ASN A 437 -14.90 -43.78 -30.50
N ASN A 438 -14.21 -42.65 -30.68
CA ASN A 438 -13.65 -42.23 -31.96
C ASN A 438 -12.51 -43.13 -32.42
N ASN A 439 -11.67 -43.62 -31.52
CA ASN A 439 -10.62 -44.59 -31.84
C ASN A 439 -11.21 -45.96 -32.18
N ASN A 440 -12.21 -46.44 -31.43
CA ASN A 440 -12.93 -47.67 -31.76
C ASN A 440 -13.72 -47.56 -33.09
N ASN A 441 -14.24 -46.37 -33.43
CA ASN A 441 -14.87 -46.13 -34.72
C ASN A 441 -13.85 -46.05 -35.86
N LYS A 442 -12.65 -45.51 -35.61
CA LYS A 442 -11.54 -45.56 -36.57
C LYS A 442 -11.03 -46.99 -36.77
N GLU A 443 -10.84 -47.76 -35.71
CA GLU A 443 -10.46 -49.18 -35.78
C GLU A 443 -11.53 -50.00 -36.51
N LYS A 444 -12.82 -49.80 -36.22
CA LYS A 444 -13.90 -50.39 -37.03
C LYS A 444 -13.85 -49.94 -38.49
N GLN A 445 -13.53 -48.68 -38.77
CA GLN A 445 -13.40 -48.19 -40.15
C GLN A 445 -12.18 -48.79 -40.87
N TYR A 446 -11.08 -49.09 -40.15
CA TYR A 446 -9.94 -49.83 -40.69
C TYR A 446 -10.24 -51.34 -40.86
N ASP A 447 -11.02 -51.94 -39.96
CA ASP A 447 -11.48 -53.33 -40.10
C ASP A 447 -12.48 -53.48 -41.26
N TYR A 448 -13.39 -52.53 -41.46
CA TYR A 448 -14.27 -52.50 -42.65
C TYR A 448 -13.49 -52.26 -43.96
N MET A 449 -12.34 -51.57 -43.91
CA MET A 449 -11.47 -51.38 -45.09
C MET A 449 -10.60 -52.61 -45.38
N ASN A 450 -10.18 -53.35 -44.35
CA ASN A 450 -9.42 -54.59 -44.51
C ASN A 450 -10.31 -55.79 -44.92
N ILE A 451 -11.58 -55.82 -44.50
CA ILE A 451 -12.54 -56.85 -44.93
C ILE A 451 -12.91 -56.68 -46.43
N THR A 452 -12.76 -55.49 -47.01
CA THR A 452 -12.97 -55.24 -48.44
C THR A 452 -11.77 -55.57 -49.35
N LEU A 453 -10.61 -55.96 -48.79
CA LEU A 453 -9.38 -56.19 -49.56
C LEU A 453 -9.04 -57.68 -49.80
N ASP A 454 -9.75 -58.62 -49.18
CA ASP A 454 -9.47 -60.07 -49.28
C ASP A 454 -10.49 -60.88 -50.10
N ASN A 455 -11.54 -60.25 -50.63
CA ASN A 455 -12.49 -60.89 -51.55
C ASN A 455 -12.49 -60.17 -52.89
N ASP A 456 -11.59 -60.58 -53.79
CA ASP A 456 -11.96 -60.98 -55.15
C ASP A 456 -10.71 -61.48 -55.90
N THR A 457 -10.52 -62.79 -55.79
CA THR A 457 -9.76 -63.57 -56.75
C THR A 457 -10.65 -63.83 -57.97
N ILE A 458 -10.08 -63.63 -59.16
CA ILE A 458 -10.28 -64.41 -60.39
C ILE A 458 -11.33 -63.91 -61.42
N LEU A 459 -10.78 -63.52 -62.59
CA LEU A 459 -11.23 -63.65 -63.99
C LEU A 459 -12.11 -62.56 -64.67
N ASN A 460 -11.44 -61.86 -65.60
CA ASN A 460 -11.81 -61.46 -66.99
C ASN A 460 -12.95 -62.28 -67.67
N PRO A 461 -13.52 -61.89 -68.84
CA PRO A 461 -13.50 -60.62 -69.61
C PRO A 461 -14.88 -60.18 -70.21
N ASN A 462 -14.95 -58.94 -70.71
CA ASN A 462 -15.81 -58.43 -71.80
C ASN A 462 -17.37 -58.45 -71.71
N SER A 463 -17.92 -57.39 -72.33
CA SER A 463 -19.27 -57.18 -72.90
C SER A 463 -20.35 -56.46 -72.07
N ASP A 464 -20.59 -55.22 -72.51
CA ASP A 464 -21.85 -54.50 -72.72
C ASP A 464 -23.13 -54.76 -71.91
N GLN A 465 -23.68 -53.62 -71.46
CA GLN A 465 -25.09 -53.23 -71.42
C GLN A 465 -26.11 -54.18 -70.73
N SER A 466 -26.69 -53.73 -69.62
CA SER A 466 -28.05 -53.14 -69.61
C SER A 466 -28.63 -52.96 -68.20
N ASN A 467 -29.29 -51.82 -68.05
CA ASN A 467 -30.36 -51.41 -67.14
C ASN A 467 -30.92 -52.40 -66.10
N GLY A 468 -31.21 -51.85 -64.90
CA GLY A 468 -32.56 -52.00 -64.34
C GLY A 468 -32.68 -52.33 -62.85
N ASN A 469 -33.06 -51.31 -62.09
CA ASN A 469 -34.04 -51.32 -61.00
C ASN A 469 -33.80 -52.14 -59.71
N PHE A 470 -33.58 -51.37 -58.63
CA PHE A 470 -34.24 -51.43 -57.31
C PHE A 470 -35.22 -52.58 -57.03
N VAL A 471 -34.98 -53.30 -55.93
CA VAL A 471 -35.74 -53.20 -54.66
C VAL A 471 -34.77 -53.34 -53.49
#